data_AF-A0A1Q3AV09-F1
#
_entry.id   AF-A0A1Q3AV09-F1
#
_cell.length_a   1.000
_cell.length_b   1.000
_cell.length_c   1.000
_cell.angle_alpha   90.00
_cell.angle_beta   90.00
_cell.angle_gamma   90.00
#
_symmetry.space_group_name_H-M   'P 1'
#
loop_
_entity.id
_entity.type
_entity.pdbx_description
1 polymer ?
#
loop_
_entity_poly.entity_id
_entity_poly.type
_entity_poly.pdbx_seq_one_letter_code
_entity_poly.pdbx_strand_id
1 'polypeptide(L)' 'MEYKGSFLASVDSYMNLQLGNTEEYIDGQFTGNLGEILIRYLSPNAENLCCSF' A
#
# COMPACT_ATOMS: atom_id res chain seq x y z
N MET A 1 10.15 -1.77 -4.04
CA MET A 1 8.94 -0.93 -4.17
C MET A 1 8.56 -0.47 -2.78
N GLU A 2 8.44 0.84 -2.60
CA GLU A 2 8.10 1.49 -1.33
C GLU A 2 6.88 2.37 -1.54
N TYR A 3 5.99 2.40 -0.56
CA TYR A 3 4.79 3.24 -0.57
C TYR A 3 4.86 4.23 0.59
N LYS A 4 4.71 5.52 0.28
CA LYS A 4 4.64 6.57 1.30
C LYS A 4 3.26 7.20 1.26
N GLY A 5 2.45 6.92 2.28
CA GLY A 5 1.15 7.56 2.46
C GLY A 5 1.29 8.87 3.20
N SER A 6 0.54 9.89 2.77
CA SER A 6 0.53 11.19 3.47
C SER A 6 -0.25 11.12 4.78
N PHE A 7 -1.26 10.26 4.86
CA PHE A 7 -1.98 9.97 6.10
C PHE A 7 -2.46 8.52 6.12
N LEU A 8 -2.51 7.96 7.31
CA LEU A 8 -3.06 6.63 7.57
C LEU A 8 -4.51 6.80 8.00
N ALA A 9 -5.44 6.30 7.20
CA ALA A 9 -6.87 6.44 7.43
C ALA A 9 -7.41 5.39 8.42
N SER A 10 -6.97 4.13 8.32
CA SER A 10 -7.39 3.07 9.23
C SER A 10 -6.38 1.91 9.28
N VAL A 11 -6.29 1.25 10.44
CA VAL A 11 -5.58 -0.02 10.66
C VAL A 11 -6.51 -0.99 11.36
N ASP A 12 -6.50 -2.26 10.96
CA ASP A 12 -7.21 -3.33 11.67
C ASP A 12 -6.26 -4.38 12.28
N SER A 13 -6.82 -5.31 13.05
CA SER A 13 -6.06 -6.39 13.69
C SER A 13 -5.46 -7.40 12.70
N TYR A 14 -5.85 -7.34 11.43
CA TYR A 14 -5.25 -8.12 10.34
C TYR A 14 -4.08 -7.39 9.68
N MET A 15 -3.68 -6.23 10.21
CA MET A 15 -2.65 -5.37 9.64
C MET A 15 -3.01 -4.89 8.22
N ASN A 16 -4.30 -4.78 7.91
CA ASN A 16 -4.71 -4.04 6.73
C ASN A 16 -4.48 -2.55 6.98
N LEU A 17 -3.89 -1.86 6.00
CA LEU A 17 -3.52 -0.45 6.09
C LEU A 17 -4.25 0.32 5.00
N GLN A 18 -5.09 1.28 5.39
CA GLN A 18 -5.70 2.23 4.46
C GLN A 18 -4.87 3.51 4.48
N LEU A 19 -4.26 3.84 3.33
CA LEU A 19 -3.39 5.00 3.16
C LEU A 19 -4.01 5.94 2.14
N GLY A 20 -4.08 7.23 2.48
CA GLY A 20 -4.54 8.27 1.57
C GLY A 20 -3.39 9.09 1.01
N ASN A 21 -3.57 9.60 -0.23
CA ASN A 21 -2.57 10.35 -0.98
C ASN A 21 -1.20 9.64 -1.00
N THR A 22 -1.19 8.39 -1.43
CA THR A 22 -0.02 7.52 -1.39
C THR A 22 0.85 7.72 -2.62
N GLU A 23 2.15 7.82 -2.40
CA GLU A 23 3.16 7.98 -3.42
C GLU A 23 3.94 6.67 -3.58
N GLU A 24 4.13 6.26 -4.84
CA GLU A 24 4.87 5.07 -5.20
C GLU A 24 6.32 5.42 -5.52
N TYR A 25 7.23 4.70 -4.88
CA TYR A 25 8.66 4.78 -5.11
C TYR A 25 9.20 3.42 -5.55
N ILE A 26 9.82 3.39 -6.74
CA ILE A 26 10.49 2.21 -7.28
C ILE A 26 11.97 2.56 -7.37
N ASP A 27 12.82 1.75 -6.73
CA ASP A 27 14.27 1.95 -6.67
C ASP A 27 14.70 3.36 -6.22
N GLY A 28 13.93 3.95 -5.29
CA GLY A 28 14.16 5.29 -4.77
C GLY A 28 13.73 6.43 -5.71
N GLN A 29 13.20 6.12 -6.90
CA GLN A 29 12.59 7.11 -7.80
C GLN A 29 11.08 7.18 -7.59
N PHE A 30 10.57 8.42 -7.52
CA PHE A 30 9.14 8.69 -7.51
C PHE A 30 8.54 8.28 -8.87
N THR A 31 7.63 7.30 -8.83
CA THR A 31 6.95 6.77 -10.01
C THR A 31 5.60 7.47 -10.24
N GLY A 32 4.89 7.83 -9.16
CA GLY A 32 3.61 8.50 -9.28
C GLY A 32 2.82 8.52 -7.98
N ASN A 33 1.68 9.22 -8.00
CA ASN A 33 0.72 9.23 -6.90
C ASN A 33 -0.41 8.23 -7.18
N LEU A 34 -0.62 7.30 -6.26
CA LEU A 34 -1.66 6.27 -6.28
C LEU A 34 -2.97 6.73 -5.63
N GLY A 35 -2.96 7.83 -4.87
CA GLY A 35 -4.13 8.33 -4.16
C GLY A 35 -4.48 7.46 -2.94
N GLU A 36 -5.73 7.04 -2.84
CA GLU A 36 -6.19 6.17 -1.75
C GLU A 36 -5.93 4.70 -2.09
N ILE A 37 -5.17 4.01 -1.24
CA ILE A 37 -4.86 2.58 -1.40
C ILE A 37 -5.19 1.79 -0.13
N LEU A 38 -5.56 0.54 -0.32
CA LEU A 38 -5.73 -0.44 0.76
C LEU A 38 -4.66 -1.53 0.61
N ILE A 39 -3.74 -1.59 1.57
CA ILE A 39 -2.74 -2.67 1.65
C ILE A 39 -3.32 -3.78 2.52
N ARG A 40 -3.40 -4.99 1.97
CA ARG A 40 -3.83 -6.18 2.71
C ARG A 40 -2.66 -7.11 2.98
N TYR A 41 -2.51 -7.55 4.23
CA TYR A 41 -1.51 -8.57 4.56
C TYR A 41 -2.01 -9.95 4.12
N LEU A 42 -1.49 -10.45 2.99
CA LEU A 42 -1.73 -11.81 2.55
C LEU A 42 -0.65 -12.72 3.13
N SER A 43 -1.07 -13.88 3.67
CA SER A 43 -0.15 -14.93 4.12
C SER A 43 0.89 -15.25 3.02
N PRO A 44 2.17 -15.51 3.35
CA PRO A 44 3.26 -15.70 2.38
C PRO A 44 3.07 -16.86 1.39
N ASN A 45 2.05 -17.69 1.58
CA ASN A 45 1.67 -18.77 0.65
C ASN A 45 0.70 -18.33 -0.46
N ALA A 46 0.25 -17.08 -0.45
CA ALA A 46 -0.57 -16.53 -1.51
C ALA A 46 0.33 -15.64 -2.38
N GLU A 47 0.89 -16.25 -3.42
CA GLU A 47 1.51 -15.54 -4.53
C GLU A 47 0.54 -14.46 -5.02
N ASN A 48 1.06 -13.24 -5.16
CA ASN A 48 0.36 -11.98 -5.45
C ASN A 48 -0.12 -11.23 -4.21
N LEU A 49 0.75 -10.29 -3.79
CA LEU A 49 0.34 -8.91 -3.50
C LEU A 49 -0.46 -8.37 -4.68
N CYS A 50 -1.68 -8.88 -4.86
CA CYS A 50 -2.66 -8.24 -5.71
C CYS A 50 -3.08 -7.01 -4.92
N CYS A 51 -2.40 -5.90 -5.20
CA CYS A 51 -3.01 -4.58 -5.20
C CYS A 51 -4.29 -4.70 -6.04
N SER A 52 -5.35 -5.24 -5.46
CA SER A 52 -6.68 -5.19 -6.06
C SER A 52 -7.14 -3.77 -5.80
N PHE A 53 -7.23 -3.02 -6.90
CA PHE A 53 -7.97 -1.77 -7.00
C PHE A 53 -9.33 -1.84 -6.29
#